data_AF-A0A657M221-F1
#
_entry.id   AF-A0A657M221-F1
#
_cell.length_a   1.000
_cell.length_b   1.000
_cell.length_c   1.000
_cell.angle_alpha   90.00
_cell.angle_beta   90.00
_cell.angle_gamma   90.00
#
_symmetry.space_group_name_H-M   'P 1'
#
loop_
_entity.id
_entity.type
_entity.pdbx_description
1 polymer ?
#
loop_
_entity_poly.entity_id
_entity_poly.type
_entity_poly.pdbx_seq_one_letter_code
_entity_poly.pdbx_strand_id
1 'polypeptide(L)'
;MDELTKEQKYTVAKFYKLYMERSNSGQTEEEANNFKDSITAQDDYFCDRKYSDFLENCKVLIDHGYLDGNIMSDRIDNIKVTNKAFTEIEQSFN
;
A
#
# COMPACT_ATOMS: atom_id res chain seq x y z
N MET A 1 5.25 11.60 6.87
CA MET A 1 5.84 10.24 6.81
C MET A 1 6.95 10.03 7.84
N ASP A 2 7.27 11.01 8.69
CA ASP A 2 8.46 10.94 9.55
C ASP A 2 8.39 9.86 10.62
N GLU A 3 7.18 9.47 11.02
CA GLU A 3 6.87 8.39 11.94
C GLU A 3 7.10 6.98 11.37
N LEU A 4 7.33 6.86 10.07
CA LEU A 4 7.53 5.57 9.40
C LEU A 4 9.00 5.15 9.33
N THR A 5 9.25 3.86 9.52
CA THR A 5 10.54 3.24 9.21
C THR A 5 10.85 3.29 7.71
N LYS A 6 12.10 3.05 7.33
CA LYS A 6 12.49 2.99 5.90
C LYS A 6 11.71 1.93 5.12
N GLU A 7 11.44 0.78 5.74
CA GLU A 7 10.69 -0.29 5.11
C GLU A 7 9.22 0.07 4.90
N GLN A 8 8.59 0.69 5.90
CA GLN A 8 7.22 1.22 5.80
C GLN A 8 7.09 2.26 4.69
N LYS A 9 8.02 3.22 4.64
CA LYS A 9 8.10 4.22 3.56
C LYS A 9 8.21 3.55 2.19
N TYR A 10 9.07 2.55 2.06
CA TYR A 10 9.22 1.78 0.82
C TYR A 10 7.92 1.08 0.42
N THR A 11 7.22 0.44 1.35
CA THR A 11 5.94 -0.25 1.07
C THR A 11 4.89 0.72 0.54
N VAL A 12 4.69 1.86 1.20
CA VAL A 12 3.71 2.88 0.73
C VAL A 12 4.13 3.46 -0.62
N ALA A 13 5.41 3.79 -0.79
CA ALA A 13 5.94 4.31 -2.06
C ALA A 13 5.76 3.32 -3.22
N LYS A 14 5.92 2.02 -2.97
CA LYS A 14 5.72 0.99 -3.98
C LYS A 14 4.24 0.85 -4.38
N PHE A 15 3.31 0.86 -3.42
CA PHE A 15 1.89 0.91 -3.72
C PHE A 15 1.51 2.17 -4.53
N TYR A 16 1.99 3.34 -4.10
CA TYR A 16 1.79 4.59 -4.83
C TYR A 16 2.30 4.51 -6.28
N LYS A 17 3.51 3.99 -6.48
CA LYS A 17 4.08 3.81 -7.81
C LYS A 17 3.20 2.93 -8.70
N LEU A 18 2.73 1.79 -8.17
CA LEU A 18 1.84 0.88 -8.91
C LEU A 18 0.50 1.54 -9.26
N TYR A 19 -0.06 2.33 -8.34
CA TYR A 19 -1.25 3.14 -8.61
C TYR A 19 -1.01 4.10 -9.78
N MET A 20 0.11 4.85 -9.77
CA MET A 20 0.44 5.79 -10.85
C MET A 20 0.65 5.08 -12.18
N GLU A 21 1.32 3.93 -12.20
CA GLU A 21 1.53 3.13 -13.43
C GLU A 21 0.20 2.67 -14.04
N ARG A 22 -0.74 2.21 -13.20
CA ARG A 22 -2.08 1.78 -13.63
C ARG A 22 -2.93 2.94 -14.12
N SER A 23 -2.94 4.04 -13.38
CA SER A 23 -3.65 5.27 -13.75
C SER A 23 -3.15 5.80 -15.11
N ASN A 24 -1.82 5.87 -15.28
CA ASN A 24 -1.20 6.27 -16.55
C ASN A 24 -1.51 5.32 -17.72
N SER A 25 -1.84 4.05 -17.44
CA SER A 25 -2.29 3.09 -18.45
C SER A 25 -3.78 3.18 -18.81
N GLY A 26 -4.51 4.12 -18.19
CA GLY A 26 -5.92 4.39 -18.47
C GLY A 26 -6.92 3.73 -17.52
N GLN A 27 -6.46 3.12 -16.43
CA GLN A 27 -7.38 2.64 -15.38
C GLN A 27 -7.97 3.82 -14.60
N THR A 28 -9.22 3.67 -14.16
CA THR A 28 -9.81 4.64 -13.23
C THR A 28 -9.04 4.65 -11.90
N GLU A 29 -9.14 5.74 -11.13
CA GLU A 29 -8.45 5.82 -9.83
C GLU A 29 -8.88 4.69 -8.87
N GLU A 30 -10.14 4.27 -8.93
CA GLU A 30 -10.67 3.18 -8.13
C GLU A 30 -10.04 1.84 -8.51
N GLU A 31 -9.95 1.54 -9.80
CA GLU A 31 -9.31 0.32 -10.31
C GLU A 31 -7.80 0.32 -10.02
N ALA A 32 -7.14 1.45 -10.29
CA ALA A 32 -5.71 1.61 -10.08
C ALA A 32 -5.32 1.41 -8.60
N ASN A 33 -6.15 1.90 -7.68
CA ASN A 33 -5.92 1.83 -6.24
C ASN A 33 -6.44 0.53 -5.59
N ASN A 34 -7.02 -0.39 -6.37
CA ASN A 34 -7.45 -1.69 -5.85
C ASN A 34 -6.27 -2.68 -5.84
N PHE A 35 -5.73 -2.98 -4.66
CA PHE A 35 -4.65 -3.95 -4.48
C PHE A 35 -5.12 -5.32 -4.00
N LYS A 36 -6.44 -5.59 -4.05
CA LYS A 36 -7.05 -6.86 -3.64
C LYS A 36 -6.74 -7.17 -2.17
N ASP A 37 -6.50 -8.43 -1.82
CA ASP A 37 -6.13 -8.85 -0.47
C ASP A 37 -4.61 -8.91 -0.26
N SER A 38 -4.17 -9.05 0.99
CA SER A 38 -2.76 -9.12 1.36
C SER A 38 -2.02 -10.32 0.77
N ILE A 39 -2.69 -11.45 0.52
CA ILE A 39 -2.04 -12.63 -0.08
C ILE A 39 -1.69 -12.30 -1.52
N THR A 40 -2.68 -11.84 -2.29
CA THR A 40 -2.49 -11.46 -3.68
C THR A 40 -1.51 -10.29 -3.82
N ALA A 41 -1.62 -9.26 -2.98
CA ALA A 41 -0.71 -8.12 -3.02
C ALA A 41 0.75 -8.54 -2.74
N GLN A 42 0.95 -9.48 -1.81
CA GLN A 42 2.27 -10.01 -1.51
C GLN A 42 2.81 -10.84 -2.68
N ASP A 43 2.03 -11.79 -3.20
CA ASP A 43 2.45 -12.64 -4.32
C ASP A 43 2.75 -11.83 -5.59
N ASP A 44 1.88 -10.87 -5.94
CA ASP A 44 2.01 -10.11 -7.18
C ASP A 44 3.09 -9.01 -7.09
N TYR A 45 3.23 -8.35 -5.93
CA TYR A 45 4.02 -7.13 -5.82
C TYR A 45 5.14 -7.19 -4.80
N PHE A 46 5.05 -8.00 -3.74
CA PHE A 46 6.03 -8.08 -2.66
C PHE A 46 6.52 -9.53 -2.45
N CYS A 47 6.72 -10.27 -3.53
CA CYS A 47 7.06 -11.70 -3.50
C CYS A 47 8.42 -11.99 -2.83
N ASP A 48 9.26 -10.96 -2.71
CA ASP A 48 10.53 -10.97 -1.98
C ASP A 48 10.37 -10.95 -0.45
N ARG A 49 9.17 -10.68 0.06
CA ARG A 49 8.87 -10.55 1.49
C ARG A 49 8.21 -11.81 2.03
N LYS A 50 8.55 -12.19 3.26
CA LYS A 50 7.76 -13.19 3.98
C LYS A 50 6.36 -12.63 4.22
N TYR A 51 5.34 -13.46 3.99
CA TYR A 51 3.95 -13.05 4.14
C TYR A 51 3.63 -12.49 5.53
N SER A 52 4.12 -13.12 6.61
CA SER A 52 3.92 -12.63 7.98
C SER A 52 4.44 -11.21 8.19
N ASP A 53 5.63 -10.92 7.66
CA ASP A 53 6.31 -9.64 7.85
C ASP A 53 5.63 -8.56 7.00
N PHE A 54 5.21 -8.92 5.77
CA PHE A 54 4.40 -8.05 4.92
C PHE A 54 3.05 -7.71 5.56
N LEU A 55 2.33 -8.73 6.06
CA LEU A 55 1.03 -8.58 6.68
C LEU A 55 1.12 -7.65 7.90
N GLU A 56 2.10 -7.85 8.78
CA GLU A 56 2.29 -7.00 9.96
C GLU A 56 2.65 -5.56 9.58
N ASN A 57 3.52 -5.40 8.58
CA ASN A 57 3.86 -4.07 8.06
C ASN A 57 2.62 -3.34 7.51
N CYS A 58 1.77 -4.03 6.75
CA CYS A 58 0.51 -3.46 6.26
C CYS A 58 -0.45 -3.08 7.41
N LYS A 59 -0.54 -3.88 8.48
CA LYS A 59 -1.36 -3.53 9.66
C LYS A 59 -0.90 -2.24 10.32
N VAL A 60 0.41 -2.07 10.51
CA VAL A 60 0.97 -0.82 11.06
C VAL A 60 0.69 0.37 10.14
N LEU A 61 0.80 0.18 8.83
CA LEU A 61 0.48 1.23 7.86
C LEU A 61 -1.01 1.60 7.84
N ILE A 62 -1.91 0.65 8.10
CA ILE A 62 -3.35 0.91 8.27
C ILE A 62 -3.59 1.69 9.57
N ASP A 63 -2.97 1.27 10.68
CA ASP A 63 -3.08 1.96 11.97
C ASP A 63 -2.59 3.42 11.88
N HIS A 64 -1.51 3.66 11.13
CA HIS A 64 -0.99 5.01 10.87
C HIS A 64 -1.74 5.76 9.75
N GLY A 65 -2.76 5.17 9.13
CA GLY A 65 -3.62 5.80 8.13
C GLY A 65 -2.99 5.99 6.74
N TYR A 66 -1.94 5.24 6.40
CA TYR A 66 -1.30 5.26 5.07
C TYR A 66 -1.89 4.25 4.09
N LEU A 67 -2.41 3.14 4.63
CA LEU A 67 -3.19 2.17 3.87
C LEU A 67 -4.59 2.08 4.46
N ASP A 68 -5.52 1.60 3.66
CA ASP A 68 -6.85 1.18 4.10
C ASP A 68 -7.03 -0.30 3.75
N GLY A 69 -7.89 -1.00 4.49
CA GLY A 69 -8.17 -2.41 4.31
C GLY A 69 -8.84 -3.05 5.52
N ASN A 70 -9.59 -4.13 5.29
CA ASN A 70 -10.30 -4.86 6.33
C ASN A 70 -9.38 -5.91 6.96
N ILE A 71 -8.93 -5.68 8.19
CA ILE A 71 -8.07 -6.62 8.93
C ILE A 71 -8.86 -7.86 9.34
N MET A 72 -8.42 -9.02 8.87
CA MET A 72 -8.91 -10.35 9.25
C MET A 72 -7.85 -11.08 10.11
N SER A 73 -8.16 -12.28 10.59
CA SER A 73 -7.23 -13.08 11.41
C SER A 73 -5.91 -13.41 10.69
N ASP A 74 -5.98 -13.71 9.39
CA ASP A 74 -4.89 -14.27 8.58
C ASP A 74 -4.56 -13.42 7.35
N ARG A 75 -5.32 -12.36 7.08
CA ARG A 75 -5.13 -11.48 5.91
C ARG A 75 -5.74 -10.09 6.10
N ILE A 76 -5.54 -9.23 5.12
CA ILE A 76 -6.24 -7.95 4.97
C ILE A 76 -6.96 -7.98 3.64
N ASP A 77 -8.26 -7.70 3.62
CA ASP A 77 -9.06 -7.61 2.39
C ASP A 77 -9.16 -6.15 1.92
N ASN A 78 -9.23 -5.93 0.60
CA ASN A 78 -9.45 -4.63 -0.05
C ASN A 78 -8.38 -3.56 0.27
N ILE A 79 -7.10 -3.90 0.12
CA ILE A 79 -5.99 -2.98 0.33
C ILE A 79 -6.06 -1.80 -0.65
N LYS A 80 -5.96 -0.58 -0.12
CA LYS A 80 -5.90 0.68 -0.88
C LYS A 80 -4.90 1.65 -0.25
N VAL A 81 -4.33 2.56 -1.05
CA VAL A 81 -3.56 3.71 -0.56
C VAL A 81 -4.52 4.84 -0.18
N THR A 82 -4.27 5.49 0.96
CA THR A 82 -5.14 6.59 1.44
C THR A 82 -4.75 7.94 0.84
N ASN A 83 -5.67 8.91 0.90
CA ASN A 83 -5.39 10.29 0.54
C ASN A 83 -4.27 10.93 1.38
N LYS A 84 -4.10 10.51 2.65
CA LYS A 84 -2.97 10.91 3.49
C LYS A 84 -1.65 10.49 2.84
N ALA A 85 -1.54 9.23 2.43
CA ALA A 85 -0.34 8.71 1.79
C ALA A 85 -0.05 9.40 0.45
N PHE A 86 -1.07 9.62 -0.39
CA PHE A 86 -0.93 10.37 -1.64
C PHE A 86 -0.35 11.77 -1.40
N THR A 87 -1.00 12.54 -0.53
CA THR A 87 -0.61 13.93 -0.22
C THR A 87 0.82 14.01 0.29
N GLU A 88 1.19 13.15 1.24
CA GLU A 88 2.53 13.21 1.85
C GLU A 88 3.65 12.75 0.90
N ILE A 89 3.38 11.79 0.01
CA ILE A 89 4.34 11.39 -1.02
C ILE A 89 4.51 12.52 -2.03
N GLU A 90 3.42 13.11 -2.51
CA GLU A 90 3.49 14.19 -3.51
C GLU A 90 4.21 15.43 -2.96
N GLN A 91 3.99 15.77 -1.69
CA GLN A 91 4.73 16.84 -1.03
C GLN A 91 6.24 16.59 -0.95
N SER A 92 6.68 15.33 -0.98
CA SER A 92 8.11 15.00 -0.95
C SER A 92 8.84 15.23 -2.28
N PHE A 93 8.11 15.49 -3.37
CA PHE A 93 8.69 15.85 -4.67
C PHE A 93 8.86 17.36 -4.88
N ASN A 94 8.30 18.19 -3.97
CA ASN A 94 8.44 19.65 -3.98
C ASN A 94 9.64 20.11 -3.16
#